data_AF-A0A6J1WXX7-F1
#
_entry.id   AF-A0A6J1WXX7-F1
#
_cell.length_a   1.000
_cell.length_b   1.000
_cell.length_c   1.000
_cell.angle_alpha   90.00
_cell.angle_beta   90.00
_cell.angle_gamma   90.00
#
_symmetry.space_group_name_H-M   'P 1'
#
loop_
_entity.id
_entity.type
_entity.pdbx_description
1 polymer ?
#
loop_
_entity_poly.entity_id
_entity_poly.type
_entity_poly.pdbx_seq_one_letter_code
_entity_poly.pdbx_strand_id
1 'polypeptide(L)'
;LFIRRDQVKYMLKRLLEGTRSIFSSSDIDKASTQKAVFYCSTLVITTFSTLILTDLEAVIAYYKEGLPIRTEVTYYPKSVDTVVAKIFRFFIELHWWFFVTIMIQVDCLCYCALVYMSFKFKALQLYFEELGKIFSNPDKRSRKEIEKEFKEAFIVGMGLHEDTLE
;
A
#
# COMPACT_ATOMS: atom_id res chain seq x y z
N LEU A 1 -4.07 -3.30 14.12
CA LEU A 1 -4.60 -2.10 13.40
C LEU A 1 -5.46 -1.20 14.28
N PHE A 2 -6.45 -1.72 15.02
CA PHE A 2 -7.41 -0.89 15.78
C PHE A 2 -6.77 0.00 16.87
N ILE A 3 -5.78 -0.53 17.60
CA ILE A 3 -5.12 0.17 18.73
C ILE A 3 -4.34 1.43 18.29
N ARG A 4 -3.83 1.46 17.04
CA ARG A 4 -3.04 2.59 16.49
C ARG A 4 -3.72 3.25 15.30
N ARG A 5 -5.05 3.11 15.18
CA ARG A 5 -5.82 3.59 14.03
C ARG A 5 -5.61 5.08 13.78
N ASP A 6 -5.62 5.89 14.83
CA ASP A 6 -5.45 7.34 14.70
C ASP A 6 -4.04 7.71 14.24
N GLN A 7 -3.02 7.00 14.72
CA GLN A 7 -1.63 7.17 14.27
C GLN A 7 -1.48 6.80 12.79
N VAL A 8 -2.04 5.66 12.37
CA VAL A 8 -2.03 5.22 10.97
C VAL A 8 -2.73 6.23 10.07
N LYS A 9 -3.92 6.69 10.48
CA LYS A 9 -4.70 7.68 9.73
C LYS A 9 -3.95 9.01 9.65
N TYR A 10 -3.33 9.44 10.74
CA TYR A 10 -2.50 10.65 10.77
C TYR A 10 -1.31 10.52 9.82
N MET A 11 -0.56 9.41 9.87
CA MET A 11 0.57 9.16 8.97
C MET A 11 0.15 9.19 7.50
N LEU A 12 -0.90 8.45 7.13
CA LEU A 12 -1.40 8.44 5.75
C LEU A 12 -1.91 9.80 5.30
N LYS A 13 -2.61 10.52 6.18
CA LYS A 13 -3.06 11.89 5.89
C LYS A 13 -1.87 12.82 5.65
N ARG A 14 -0.85 12.75 6.50
CA ARG A 14 0.39 13.53 6.35
C ARG A 14 1.12 13.18 5.05
N LEU A 15 1.16 11.90 4.68
CA LEU A 15 1.74 11.43 3.41
C LEU A 15 0.99 11.98 2.18
N LEU A 16 -0.33 12.04 2.24
CA LEU A 16 -1.18 12.47 1.11
C LEU A 16 -1.33 13.99 0.99
N GLU A 17 -1.39 14.69 2.12
CA GLU A 17 -1.73 16.12 2.16
C GLU A 17 -0.53 17.03 2.49
N GLY A 18 0.53 16.49 3.10
CA GLY A 18 1.61 17.31 3.68
C GLY A 18 2.30 18.24 2.69
N THR A 19 2.58 17.76 1.48
CA THR A 19 3.25 18.56 0.41
C THR A 19 2.28 19.17 -0.59
N ARG A 20 0.98 18.88 -0.48
CA ARG A 20 -0.05 19.25 -1.46
C ARG A 20 -0.33 20.75 -1.51
N SER A 21 -0.10 21.47 -0.41
CA SER A 21 -0.30 22.92 -0.32
C SER A 21 0.75 23.73 -1.09
N ILE A 22 1.92 23.13 -1.36
CA ILE A 22 3.06 23.81 -1.98
C ILE A 22 3.19 23.41 -3.45
N PHE A 23 3.10 22.11 -3.76
CA PHE A 23 3.14 21.61 -5.12
C PHE A 23 2.19 20.42 -5.29
N SER A 24 1.23 20.54 -6.20
CA SER A 24 0.31 19.45 -6.54
C SER A 24 0.17 19.32 -8.05
N SER A 25 0.31 18.12 -8.56
CA SER A 25 0.01 17.80 -9.95
C SER A 25 -1.05 16.70 -9.99
N SER A 26 -2.18 17.00 -10.65
CA SER A 26 -3.29 16.07 -10.78
C SER A 26 -2.89 14.77 -11.49
N ASP A 27 -1.90 14.84 -12.39
CA ASP A 27 -1.43 13.67 -13.14
C ASP A 27 -0.66 12.71 -12.24
N ILE A 28 0.18 13.23 -11.34
CA ILE A 28 0.92 12.44 -10.34
C ILE A 28 -0.04 11.81 -9.34
N ASP A 29 -1.04 12.55 -8.86
CA ASP A 29 -2.04 12.07 -7.91
C ASP A 29 -2.88 10.92 -8.49
N LYS A 30 -3.28 11.06 -9.76
CA LYS A 30 -4.02 10.02 -10.47
C LYS A 30 -3.14 8.78 -10.70
N ALA A 31 -1.90 8.98 -11.15
CA ALA A 31 -0.96 7.88 -11.39
C ALA A 31 -0.59 7.13 -10.10
N SER A 32 -0.41 7.84 -8.98
CA SER A 32 -0.10 7.23 -7.68
C SER A 32 -1.25 6.35 -7.18
N THR A 33 -2.49 6.85 -7.28
CA THR A 33 -3.68 6.10 -6.87
C THR A 33 -3.91 4.87 -7.75
N GLN A 34 -3.77 5.01 -9.08
CA GLN A 34 -3.87 3.87 -10.00
C GLN A 34 -2.82 2.80 -9.69
N LYS A 35 -1.58 3.22 -9.41
CA LYS A 35 -0.50 2.30 -9.06
C LYS A 35 -0.73 1.60 -7.73
N ALA A 36 -1.20 2.33 -6.71
CA ALA A 36 -1.55 1.77 -5.40
C ALA A 36 -2.67 0.72 -5.52
N VAL A 37 -3.74 1.05 -6.25
CA VAL A 37 -4.86 0.12 -6.51
C VAL A 37 -4.38 -1.11 -7.25
N PHE A 38 -3.53 -0.97 -8.26
CA PHE A 38 -2.99 -2.10 -9.02
C PHE A 38 -2.17 -3.06 -8.15
N TYR A 39 -1.27 -2.53 -7.31
CA TYR A 39 -0.47 -3.38 -6.42
C TYR A 39 -1.33 -4.06 -5.34
N CYS A 40 -2.25 -3.33 -4.71
CA CYS A 40 -3.14 -3.89 -3.71
C CYS A 40 -4.06 -4.97 -4.31
N SER A 41 -4.64 -4.72 -5.48
CA SER A 41 -5.51 -5.69 -6.15
C SER A 41 -4.74 -6.94 -6.55
N THR A 42 -3.52 -6.79 -7.08
CA THR A 42 -2.66 -7.91 -7.44
C THR A 42 -2.29 -8.75 -6.22
N LEU A 43 -1.94 -8.12 -5.09
CA LEU A 43 -1.66 -8.81 -3.84
C LEU A 43 -2.88 -9.61 -3.36
N VAL A 44 -4.03 -8.95 -3.27
CA VAL A 44 -5.30 -9.56 -2.85
C VAL A 44 -5.64 -10.76 -3.75
N ILE A 45 -5.65 -10.58 -5.07
CA ILE A 45 -5.98 -11.65 -6.02
C ILE A 45 -5.01 -12.81 -5.86
N THR A 46 -3.70 -12.55 -5.82
CA THR A 46 -2.70 -13.60 -5.72
C THR A 46 -2.88 -14.40 -4.43
N THR A 47 -3.02 -13.75 -3.28
CA THR A 47 -3.16 -14.44 -2.00
C THR A 47 -4.46 -15.23 -1.91
N PHE A 48 -5.59 -14.68 -2.35
CA PHE A 48 -6.85 -15.42 -2.35
C PHE A 48 -6.85 -16.57 -3.36
N SER A 49 -6.22 -16.41 -4.53
CA SER A 49 -6.01 -17.52 -5.46
C SER A 49 -5.19 -18.63 -4.82
N THR A 50 -4.11 -18.29 -4.09
CA THR A 50 -3.33 -19.29 -3.35
C THR A 50 -4.18 -20.01 -2.30
N LEU A 51 -4.96 -19.28 -1.49
CA LEU A 51 -5.84 -19.91 -0.49
C LEU A 51 -6.83 -20.88 -1.11
N ILE A 52 -7.53 -20.46 -2.17
CA ILE A 52 -8.50 -21.31 -2.87
C ILE A 52 -7.82 -22.55 -3.45
N LEU A 53 -6.64 -22.42 -4.04
CA LEU A 53 -5.90 -23.55 -4.58
C LEU A 53 -5.50 -24.54 -3.47
N THR A 54 -5.02 -24.04 -2.32
CA THR A 54 -4.71 -24.88 -1.17
C THR A 54 -5.95 -25.60 -0.63
N ASP A 55 -7.10 -24.95 -0.60
CA ASP A 55 -8.37 -25.58 -0.20
C ASP A 55 -8.81 -26.68 -1.19
N LEU A 56 -8.64 -26.45 -2.49
CA LEU A 56 -8.93 -27.45 -3.51
C LEU A 56 -8.01 -28.67 -3.37
N GLU A 57 -6.73 -28.46 -3.11
CA GLU A 57 -5.78 -29.55 -2.82
C GLU A 57 -6.19 -30.34 -1.58
N ALA A 58 -6.62 -29.65 -0.52
CA ALA A 58 -7.09 -30.30 0.70
C ALA A 58 -8.38 -31.12 0.47
N VAL A 59 -9.31 -30.63 -0.36
CA VAL A 59 -10.51 -31.38 -0.76
C VAL A 59 -10.13 -32.62 -1.59
N ILE A 60 -9.21 -32.49 -2.53
CA ILE A 60 -8.73 -33.63 -3.34
C ILE A 60 -8.07 -34.69 -2.45
N ALA A 61 -7.24 -34.27 -1.49
CA ALA A 61 -6.60 -35.17 -0.52
C ALA A 61 -7.62 -35.88 0.37
N TYR A 62 -8.70 -35.20 0.76
CA TYR A 62 -9.80 -35.82 1.51
C TYR A 62 -10.47 -36.95 0.73
N TYR A 63 -10.74 -36.77 -0.56
CA TYR A 63 -11.36 -37.81 -1.39
C TYR A 63 -10.40 -38.96 -1.72
N LYS A 64 -9.12 -38.67 -1.98
CA LYS A 64 -8.14 -39.69 -2.39
C LYS A 64 -7.57 -40.50 -1.23
N GLU A 65 -7.29 -39.84 -0.12
CA GLU A 65 -6.50 -40.40 0.99
C GLU A 65 -7.29 -40.51 2.29
N GLY A 66 -8.54 -40.00 2.32
CA GLY A 66 -9.35 -39.93 3.54
C GLY A 66 -8.79 -38.95 4.56
N LEU A 67 -7.87 -38.07 4.16
CA LEU A 67 -7.26 -37.09 5.06
C LEU A 67 -8.22 -35.93 5.32
N PRO A 68 -8.48 -35.54 6.58
CA PRO A 68 -9.35 -34.41 6.87
C PRO A 68 -8.79 -33.12 6.24
N ILE A 69 -9.66 -32.34 5.61
CA ILE A 69 -9.37 -30.99 5.08
C ILE A 69 -8.80 -30.15 6.24
N ARG A 70 -7.54 -29.74 6.12
CA ARG A 70 -6.83 -28.93 7.12
C ARG A 70 -5.82 -28.03 6.42
N THR A 71 -5.99 -26.72 6.48
CA THR A 71 -4.94 -25.75 6.14
C THR A 71 -3.98 -25.48 7.30
N GLU A 72 -4.41 -25.76 8.54
CA GLU A 72 -3.61 -25.64 9.76
C GLU A 72 -3.48 -26.99 10.50
N VAL A 73 -2.26 -27.34 10.93
CA VAL A 73 -1.98 -28.56 11.71
C VAL A 73 -2.38 -28.35 13.17
N THR A 74 -3.65 -28.55 13.47
CA THR A 74 -4.11 -28.59 14.87
C THR A 74 -3.77 -29.92 15.53
N TYR A 75 -3.37 -29.88 16.81
CA TYR A 75 -3.11 -31.07 17.66
C TYR A 75 -4.38 -31.93 17.90
N TYR A 76 -5.51 -31.53 17.33
CA TYR A 76 -6.78 -32.22 17.52
C TYR A 76 -6.77 -33.62 16.88
N PRO A 77 -7.09 -34.68 17.65
CA PRO A 77 -6.93 -36.06 17.22
C PRO A 77 -7.75 -36.36 15.96
N LYS A 78 -7.12 -37.10 15.03
CA LYS A 78 -7.72 -37.48 13.74
C LYS A 78 -8.91 -38.43 13.91
N SER A 79 -8.90 -39.25 14.96
CA SER A 79 -9.87 -40.33 15.22
C SER A 79 -11.25 -39.88 15.72
N VAL A 80 -11.42 -38.60 16.09
CA VAL A 80 -12.70 -38.10 16.59
C VAL A 80 -13.55 -37.61 15.41
N ASP A 81 -14.45 -38.48 14.92
CA ASP A 81 -15.41 -38.17 13.85
C ASP A 81 -16.80 -37.83 14.38
N THR A 82 -16.87 -36.94 15.38
CA THR A 82 -18.14 -36.43 15.89
C THR A 82 -18.60 -35.21 15.08
N VAL A 83 -19.91 -34.97 15.03
CA VAL A 83 -20.48 -33.76 14.41
C VAL A 83 -19.87 -32.48 14.99
N VAL A 84 -19.63 -32.48 16.31
CA VAL A 84 -18.97 -31.37 17.03
C VAL A 84 -17.53 -31.14 16.53
N ALA A 85 -16.77 -32.22 16.28
CA ALA A 85 -15.41 -32.10 15.76
C ALA A 85 -15.38 -31.54 14.32
N LYS A 86 -16.36 -31.88 13.48
CA LYS A 86 -16.50 -31.33 12.12
C LYS A 86 -16.81 -29.83 12.15
N ILE A 87 -17.72 -29.41 13.03
CA ILE A 87 -18.05 -27.99 13.25
C ILE A 87 -16.82 -27.21 13.74
N PHE A 88 -16.07 -27.75 14.70
CA PHE A 88 -14.88 -27.08 15.24
C PHE A 88 -13.79 -26.92 14.18
N ARG A 89 -13.56 -27.93 13.34
CA ARG A 89 -12.62 -27.85 12.20
C ARG A 89 -13.02 -26.77 11.20
N PHE A 90 -14.32 -26.62 10.91
CA PHE A 90 -14.82 -25.53 10.06
C PHE A 90 -14.53 -24.14 10.66
N PHE A 91 -14.70 -23.97 11.97
CA PHE A 91 -14.37 -22.70 12.62
C PHE A 91 -12.87 -22.38 12.61
N ILE A 92 -12.01 -23.39 12.74
CA ILE A 92 -10.55 -23.20 12.60
C ILE A 92 -10.20 -22.74 11.20
N GLU A 93 -10.79 -23.35 10.17
CA GLU A 93 -10.58 -22.93 8.78
C GLU A 93 -11.05 -21.49 8.54
N LEU A 94 -12.23 -21.13 9.04
CA LEU A 94 -12.75 -19.77 8.95
C LEU A 94 -11.87 -18.76 9.71
N HIS A 95 -11.30 -19.17 10.85
CA HIS A 95 -10.37 -18.37 11.63
C HIS A 95 -9.06 -18.12 10.88
N TRP A 96 -8.55 -19.11 10.16
CA TRP A 96 -7.38 -18.98 9.30
C TRP A 96 -7.62 -17.95 8.18
N TRP A 97 -8.74 -18.07 7.47
CA TRP A 97 -9.16 -17.10 6.44
C TRP A 97 -9.25 -15.66 6.97
N PHE A 98 -9.77 -15.51 8.20
CA PHE A 98 -9.82 -14.22 8.87
C PHE A 98 -8.43 -13.65 9.16
N PHE A 99 -7.50 -14.47 9.65
CA PHE A 99 -6.13 -14.03 9.91
C PHE A 99 -5.41 -13.61 8.63
N VAL A 100 -5.50 -14.40 7.56
CA VAL A 100 -4.88 -14.07 6.29
C VAL A 100 -5.45 -12.76 5.73
N THR A 101 -6.75 -12.53 5.88
CA THR A 101 -7.38 -11.24 5.50
C THR A 101 -6.78 -10.06 6.27
N ILE A 102 -6.55 -10.20 7.59
CA ILE A 102 -5.91 -9.15 8.39
C ILE A 102 -4.47 -8.89 7.93
N MET A 103 -3.71 -9.95 7.61
CA MET A 103 -2.34 -9.82 7.13
C MET A 103 -2.30 -9.05 5.80
N ILE A 104 -3.13 -9.43 4.83
CA ILE A 104 -3.24 -8.73 3.54
C ILE A 104 -3.61 -7.26 3.72
N GLN A 105 -4.50 -6.93 4.65
CA GLN A 105 -4.87 -5.53 4.93
C GLN A 105 -3.67 -4.71 5.43
N VAL A 106 -2.84 -5.28 6.31
CA VAL A 106 -1.62 -4.63 6.79
C VAL A 106 -0.62 -4.47 5.65
N ASP A 107 -0.43 -5.49 4.82
CA ASP A 107 0.50 -5.43 3.69
C ASP A 107 0.06 -4.40 2.65
N CYS A 108 -1.23 -4.35 2.30
CA CYS A 108 -1.80 -3.32 1.44
C CYS A 108 -1.55 -1.90 1.98
N LEU A 109 -1.66 -1.72 3.29
CA LEU A 109 -1.37 -0.43 3.94
C LEU A 109 0.10 -0.02 3.75
N CYS A 110 1.01 -0.96 3.93
CA CYS A 110 2.46 -0.76 3.72
C CYS A 110 2.76 -0.45 2.24
N TYR A 111 2.16 -1.20 1.31
CA TYR A 111 2.28 -0.94 -0.13
C TYR A 111 1.77 0.44 -0.51
N CYS A 112 0.61 0.85 -0.01
CA CYS A 112 0.10 2.20 -0.22
C CYS A 112 1.10 3.25 0.26
N ALA A 113 1.63 3.14 1.48
CA ALA A 113 2.61 4.08 2.01
C ALA A 113 3.87 4.16 1.11
N LEU A 114 4.41 3.02 0.68
CA LEU A 114 5.59 2.95 -0.20
C LEU A 114 5.32 3.59 -1.58
N VAL A 115 4.16 3.31 -2.17
CA VAL A 115 3.76 3.89 -3.45
C VAL A 115 3.62 5.40 -3.31
N TYR A 116 2.87 5.90 -2.33
CA TYR A 116 2.69 7.34 -2.14
C TYR A 116 4.02 8.06 -1.84
N MET A 117 4.90 7.47 -1.03
CA MET A 117 6.26 8.01 -0.83
C MET A 117 7.05 8.11 -2.14
N SER A 118 7.01 7.05 -2.96
CA SER A 118 7.70 7.06 -4.26
C SER A 118 7.16 8.16 -5.18
N PHE A 119 5.85 8.42 -5.14
CA PHE A 119 5.23 9.50 -5.92
C PHE A 119 5.45 10.89 -5.32
N LYS A 120 5.62 11.04 -4.00
CA LYS A 120 6.11 12.30 -3.40
C LYS A 120 7.48 12.69 -3.96
N PHE A 121 8.42 11.74 -4.05
CA PHE A 121 9.71 12.00 -4.66
C PHE A 121 9.61 12.37 -6.15
N LYS A 122 8.70 11.73 -6.91
CA LYS A 122 8.45 12.12 -8.30
C LYS A 122 7.85 13.52 -8.42
N ALA A 123 6.95 13.90 -7.52
CA ALA A 123 6.42 15.27 -7.46
C ALA A 123 7.53 16.28 -7.19
N LEU A 124 8.44 15.99 -6.28
CA LEU A 124 9.59 16.83 -6.00
C LEU A 124 10.54 16.96 -7.21
N GLN A 125 10.78 15.85 -7.93
CA GLN A 125 11.56 15.90 -9.18
C GLN A 125 10.90 16.80 -10.22
N LEU A 126 9.59 16.67 -10.42
CA LEU A 126 8.83 17.52 -11.34
C LEU A 126 8.83 18.99 -10.92
N TYR A 127 8.76 19.27 -9.61
CA TYR A 127 8.92 20.62 -9.08
C TYR A 127 10.26 21.26 -9.50
N PHE A 128 11.37 20.54 -9.31
CA PHE A 128 12.68 21.04 -9.72
C PHE A 128 12.85 21.14 -11.25
N GLU A 129 12.20 20.26 -12.00
CA GLU A 129 12.17 20.35 -13.47
C GLU A 129 11.43 21.60 -13.94
N GLU A 130 10.27 21.91 -13.35
CA GLU A 130 9.52 23.14 -13.62
C GLU A 130 10.29 24.38 -13.20
N LEU A 131 10.98 24.33 -12.06
CA LEU A 131 11.85 25.41 -11.60
C LEU A 131 12.97 25.72 -12.62
N GLY A 132 13.54 24.68 -13.25
CA GLY A 132 14.53 24.85 -14.32
C GLY A 132 14.01 25.58 -15.55
N LYS A 133 12.71 25.45 -15.85
CA LYS A 133 12.06 26.09 -17.02
C LYS A 133 11.95 27.61 -16.90
N ILE A 134 12.09 28.17 -15.69
CA ILE A 134 12.12 29.64 -15.48
C ILE A 134 13.24 30.28 -16.31
N PHE A 135 14.38 29.59 -16.49
CA PHE A 135 15.50 30.09 -17.30
C PHE A 135 15.28 29.92 -18.82
N SER A 136 14.30 29.13 -19.23
CA SER A 136 14.00 28.88 -20.64
C SER A 136 12.95 29.82 -21.22
N ASN A 137 12.29 30.64 -20.40
CA ASN A 137 11.27 31.58 -20.86
C ASN A 137 11.91 32.86 -21.43
N PRO A 138 11.63 33.22 -22.69
CA PRO A 138 12.19 34.42 -23.36
C PRO A 138 11.50 35.73 -22.95
N ASP A 139 10.92 35.80 -21.74
CA ASP A 139 10.27 37.02 -21.25
C ASP A 139 11.28 38.11 -20.96
N LYS A 140 10.86 39.38 -21.13
CA LYS A 140 11.65 40.60 -20.87
C LYS A 140 11.95 40.84 -19.38
N ARG A 141 12.08 39.80 -18.56
CA ARG A 141 12.46 39.94 -17.14
C ARG A 141 13.95 40.21 -17.02
N SER A 142 14.32 41.02 -16.04
CA SER A 142 15.72 41.27 -15.73
C SER A 142 16.35 39.97 -15.19
N ARG A 143 17.60 39.68 -15.58
CA ARG A 143 18.35 38.51 -15.08
C ARG A 143 18.39 38.44 -13.55
N LYS A 144 18.41 39.61 -12.87
CA LYS A 144 18.38 39.68 -11.39
C LYS A 144 17.04 39.28 -10.80
N GLU A 145 15.93 39.54 -11.51
CA GLU A 145 14.59 39.15 -11.06
C GLU A 145 14.41 37.64 -11.16
N ILE A 146 14.85 37.05 -12.27
CA ILE A 146 14.86 35.59 -12.49
C ILE A 146 15.72 34.89 -11.43
N GLU A 147 16.91 35.42 -11.15
CA GLU A 147 17.80 34.82 -10.15
C GLU A 147 17.21 34.89 -8.73
N LYS A 148 16.50 35.98 -8.41
CA LYS A 148 15.82 36.13 -7.12
C LYS A 148 14.66 35.15 -6.98
N GLU A 149 13.79 35.07 -7.99
CA GLU A 149 12.65 34.14 -8.04
C GLU A 149 13.12 32.69 -7.95
N PHE A 150 14.19 32.33 -8.68
CA PHE A 150 14.79 31.01 -8.60
C PHE A 150 15.31 30.69 -7.20
N LYS A 151 16.03 31.61 -6.55
CA LYS A 151 16.55 31.40 -5.19
C LYS A 151 15.43 31.20 -4.17
N GLU A 152 14.38 32.01 -4.23
CA GLU A 152 13.23 31.90 -3.33
C GLU A 152 12.51 30.56 -3.52
N ALA A 153 12.23 30.15 -4.76
CA ALA A 153 11.60 28.86 -5.05
C ALA A 153 12.53 27.67 -4.76
N PHE A 154 13.84 27.80 -4.94
CA PHE A 154 14.79 26.74 -4.60
C PHE A 154 14.81 26.46 -3.09
N ILE A 155 14.71 27.49 -2.24
CA ILE A 155 14.58 27.33 -0.78
C ILE A 155 13.29 26.58 -0.43
N VAL A 156 12.18 26.88 -1.11
CA VAL A 156 10.92 26.13 -0.95
C VAL A 156 11.08 24.66 -1.35
N GLY A 157 11.78 24.39 -2.47
CA GLY A 157 12.11 23.04 -2.91
C GLY A 157 12.97 22.26 -1.92
N MET A 158 13.91 22.92 -1.23
CA MET A 158 14.67 22.30 -0.14
C MET A 158 13.78 21.90 1.04
N GLY A 159 12.85 22.77 1.44
CA GLY A 159 11.86 22.44 2.49
C GLY A 159 10.98 21.26 2.09
N LEU A 160 10.52 21.21 0.83
CA LEU A 160 9.78 20.07 0.30
C LEU A 160 10.57 18.76 0.32
N HIS A 161 11.88 18.82 0.06
CA HIS A 161 12.76 17.66 0.14
C HIS A 161 12.88 17.15 1.57
N GLU A 162 13.09 18.05 2.53
CA GLU A 162 13.14 17.75 3.97
C GLU A 162 11.82 17.09 4.44
N ASP A 163 10.68 17.67 4.10
CA ASP A 163 9.33 17.13 4.38
C ASP A 163 9.02 15.79 3.68
N THR A 164 9.80 15.43 2.66
CA THR A 164 9.67 14.13 1.98
C THR A 164 10.49 13.04 2.67
N LEU A 165 11.50 13.42 3.47
CA LEU A 165 12.33 12.49 4.24
C LEU A 165 11.77 12.15 5.63
N GLU A 166 10.90 12.99 6.19
CA GLU A 166 10.24 12.81 7.50
C GLU A 166 8.91 12.02 7.51
#